data_AF-A0A662VJH5-F1
#
_entry.id   AF-A0A662VJH5-F1
#
_cell.length_a   1.000
_cell.length_b   1.000
_cell.length_c   1.000
_cell.angle_alpha   90.00
_cell.angle_beta   90.00
_cell.angle_gamma   90.00
#
_symmetry.space_group_name_H-M   'P 1'
#
loop_
_entity.id
_entity.type
_entity.pdbx_description
1 polymer ?
#
loop_
_entity_poly.entity_id
_entity_poly.type
_entity_poly.pdbx_seq_one_letter_code
_entity_poly.pdbx_strand_id
1 'polypeptide(L)'
;MKYVVDTSVIVAGRVSQLIENGEISGTIIIPEAVVAELEAQANFGRMSGFQGLTEIEKITKLSKKMDFEVIFAGDRPSLEQIRLARGGEIDNMIRKIAEEFDAILITSDRVQHLVAKAKGLKTVYIKPIIIKPEETKIMTFFTPDTASVHLREGVPPYAKRGRIGDLKLVRLRSEPMTYEELNEIAHEILEAARQDEESSIEIERRGATVVQLRELRIAIAERPFADRMEITAVRPIAKVTIDEYGVGEELKKRIVKKQRGILIAGPP
;
A
#
# COMPACT_ATOMS: atom_id res chain seq x y z
N MET A 1 -7.61 -29.88 -6.53
CA MET A 1 -7.03 -29.50 -5.23
C MET A 1 -7.87 -28.38 -4.64
N LYS A 2 -7.84 -28.19 -3.32
CA LYS A 2 -8.54 -27.10 -2.63
C LYS A 2 -7.52 -26.19 -1.97
N TYR A 3 -7.71 -24.89 -2.09
CA TYR A 3 -6.83 -23.88 -1.52
C TYR A 3 -7.64 -22.94 -0.62
N VAL A 4 -7.21 -22.75 0.62
CA VAL A 4 -7.78 -21.74 1.51
C VAL A 4 -6.87 -20.53 1.48
N VAL A 5 -7.43 -19.36 1.20
CA VAL A 5 -6.67 -18.11 1.12
C VAL A 5 -6.77 -17.31 2.41
N ASP A 6 -5.63 -16.79 2.85
CA ASP A 6 -5.50 -15.91 4.01
C ASP A 6 -5.70 -14.43 3.65
N THR A 7 -5.99 -13.58 4.63
CA THR A 7 -6.13 -12.11 4.43
C THR A 7 -4.86 -11.53 3.82
N SER A 8 -3.68 -11.94 4.31
CA SER A 8 -2.38 -11.41 3.85
C SER A 8 -2.13 -11.61 2.35
N VAL A 9 -2.44 -12.79 1.80
CA VAL A 9 -2.21 -13.08 0.38
C VAL A 9 -3.25 -12.45 -0.54
N ILE A 10 -4.47 -12.23 -0.03
CA ILE A 10 -5.52 -11.49 -0.74
C ILE A 10 -5.15 -10.00 -0.84
N VAL A 11 -4.74 -9.37 0.27
CA VAL A 11 -4.33 -7.95 0.25
C VAL A 11 -3.12 -7.72 -0.67
N ALA A 12 -2.21 -8.69 -0.75
CA ALA A 12 -1.05 -8.63 -1.65
C ALA A 12 -1.39 -8.82 -3.15
N GLY A 13 -2.66 -9.11 -3.51
CA GLY A 13 -3.08 -9.31 -4.90
C GLY A 13 -2.44 -10.53 -5.59
N ARG A 14 -1.90 -11.47 -4.81
CA ARG A 14 -1.11 -12.60 -5.34
C ARG A 14 -1.97 -13.76 -5.79
N VAL A 15 -3.17 -13.93 -5.22
CA VAL A 15 -4.02 -15.08 -5.51
C VAL A 15 -4.44 -15.09 -6.98
N SER A 16 -4.93 -13.97 -7.51
CA SER A 16 -5.31 -13.87 -8.92
C SER A 16 -4.13 -14.11 -9.87
N GLN A 17 -2.94 -13.60 -9.53
CA GLN A 17 -1.72 -13.82 -10.31
C GLN A 17 -1.31 -15.30 -10.36
N LEU A 18 -1.35 -15.99 -9.21
CA LEU A 18 -1.05 -17.42 -9.13
C LEU A 18 -2.02 -18.26 -9.98
N ILE A 19 -3.30 -17.86 -10.02
CA ILE A 19 -4.33 -18.51 -10.85
C ILE A 19 -4.06 -18.23 -12.34
N GLU A 20 -3.81 -16.98 -12.71
CA GLU A 20 -3.55 -16.56 -14.10
C GLU A 20 -2.28 -17.22 -14.67
N ASN A 21 -1.24 -17.40 -13.85
CA ASN A 21 0.01 -18.08 -14.22
C ASN A 21 -0.10 -19.61 -14.24
N GLY A 22 -1.21 -20.18 -13.77
CA GLY A 22 -1.39 -21.63 -13.64
C GLY A 22 -0.56 -22.28 -12.52
N GLU A 23 -0.05 -21.49 -11.56
CA GLU A 23 0.71 -21.97 -10.40
C GLU A 23 -0.22 -22.66 -9.38
N ILE A 24 -1.47 -22.21 -9.28
CA ILE A 24 -2.52 -22.88 -8.52
C ILE A 24 -3.73 -23.17 -9.41
N SER A 25 -4.24 -24.40 -9.32
CA SER A 25 -5.40 -24.87 -10.09
C SER A 25 -6.32 -25.71 -9.21
N GLY A 26 -7.59 -25.31 -9.10
CA GLY A 26 -8.61 -26.02 -8.33
C GLY A 26 -9.59 -25.09 -7.63
N THR A 27 -10.30 -25.61 -6.63
CA THR A 27 -11.29 -24.84 -5.85
C THR A 27 -10.57 -23.86 -4.92
N ILE A 28 -10.97 -22.60 -4.98
CA ILE A 28 -10.50 -21.53 -4.09
C ILE A 28 -11.52 -21.32 -2.99
N ILE A 29 -11.10 -21.43 -1.74
CA ILE A 29 -11.94 -21.26 -0.57
C ILE A 29 -11.56 -19.94 0.10
N ILE A 30 -12.51 -19.01 0.16
CA ILE A 30 -12.36 -17.70 0.80
C ILE A 30 -13.10 -17.76 2.13
N PRO A 31 -12.40 -17.74 3.28
CA PRO A 31 -13.04 -17.72 4.59
C PRO A 31 -13.94 -16.49 4.77
N GLU A 32 -15.13 -16.67 5.34
CA GLU A 32 -16.01 -15.56 5.75
C GLU A 32 -15.31 -14.61 6.75
N ALA A 33 -14.41 -15.16 7.57
CA ALA A 33 -13.57 -14.37 8.47
C ALA A 33 -12.67 -13.36 7.72
N VAL A 34 -12.11 -13.74 6.57
CA VAL A 34 -11.29 -12.86 5.73
C VAL A 34 -12.14 -11.75 5.11
N VAL A 35 -13.33 -12.11 4.59
CA VAL A 35 -14.27 -11.12 4.02
C VAL A 35 -14.68 -10.10 5.08
N ALA A 36 -15.05 -10.57 6.28
CA ALA A 36 -15.47 -9.71 7.37
C ALA A 36 -14.34 -8.79 7.87
N GLU A 37 -13.10 -9.27 7.92
CA GLU A 37 -11.93 -8.45 8.25
C GLU A 37 -11.70 -7.35 7.20
N LEU A 38 -11.68 -7.70 5.92
CA LEU A 38 -11.47 -6.76 4.81
C LEU A 38 -12.58 -5.71 4.75
N GLU A 39 -13.84 -6.11 4.94
CA GLU A 39 -14.98 -5.21 5.02
C GLU A 39 -14.86 -4.25 6.20
N ALA A 40 -14.47 -4.75 7.38
CA ALA A 40 -14.23 -3.89 8.54
C ALA A 40 -13.11 -2.88 8.24
N GLN A 41 -11.99 -3.32 7.67
CA GLN A 41 -10.88 -2.45 7.27
C GLN A 41 -11.32 -1.38 6.27
N ALA A 42 -12.08 -1.74 5.23
CA ALA A 42 -12.60 -0.82 4.22
C ALA A 42 -13.58 0.21 4.83
N ASN A 43 -14.46 -0.24 5.74
CA ASN A 43 -15.39 0.64 6.45
C ASN A 43 -14.66 1.63 7.40
N PHE A 44 -13.56 1.20 8.02
CA PHE A 44 -12.65 2.10 8.75
C PHE A 44 -11.76 2.94 7.84
N GLY A 45 -11.81 2.68 6.53
CA GLY A 45 -11.17 3.50 5.54
C GLY A 45 -9.71 3.16 5.25
N ARG A 46 -9.30 1.93 5.58
CA ARG A 46 -7.97 1.43 5.26
C ARG A 46 -7.92 0.95 3.82
N MET A 47 -6.87 1.36 3.11
CA MET A 47 -6.63 0.98 1.71
C MET A 47 -6.56 -0.55 1.53
N SER A 48 -5.94 -1.24 2.50
CA SER A 48 -5.82 -2.71 2.47
C SER A 48 -7.17 -3.42 2.40
N GLY A 49 -8.21 -2.86 3.06
CA GLY A 49 -9.55 -3.42 3.02
C GLY A 49 -10.16 -3.33 1.63
N PHE A 50 -10.10 -2.16 0.99
CA PHE A 50 -10.58 -1.97 -0.38
C PHE A 50 -9.81 -2.85 -1.37
N GLN A 51 -8.48 -2.86 -1.28
CA GLN A 51 -7.61 -3.69 -2.11
C GLN A 51 -7.97 -5.17 -2.03
N GLY A 52 -8.14 -5.70 -0.81
CA GLY A 52 -8.51 -7.11 -0.64
C GLY A 52 -9.90 -7.43 -1.19
N LEU A 53 -10.88 -6.54 -1.03
CA LEU A 53 -12.22 -6.73 -1.62
C LEU A 53 -12.18 -6.72 -3.16
N THR A 54 -11.40 -5.82 -3.76
CA THR A 54 -11.18 -5.79 -5.21
C THR A 54 -10.51 -7.06 -5.71
N GLU A 55 -9.54 -7.61 -4.98
CA GLU A 55 -8.90 -8.87 -5.33
C GLU A 55 -9.90 -10.05 -5.26
N ILE A 56 -10.76 -10.11 -4.25
CA ILE A 56 -11.84 -11.11 -4.16
C ILE A 56 -12.79 -11.02 -5.38
N GLU A 57 -13.14 -9.80 -5.78
CA GLU A 57 -13.94 -9.57 -6.99
C GLU A 57 -13.21 -10.10 -8.24
N LYS A 58 -11.90 -9.85 -8.36
CA LYS A 58 -11.07 -10.34 -9.47
C LYS A 58 -11.02 -11.87 -9.51
N ILE A 59 -10.79 -12.53 -8.37
CA ILE A 59 -10.81 -14.01 -8.26
C ILE A 59 -12.15 -14.57 -8.73
N THR A 60 -13.26 -13.95 -8.32
CA THR A 60 -14.62 -14.37 -8.71
C THR A 60 -14.92 -14.15 -10.19
N LYS A 61 -14.30 -13.14 -10.82
CA LYS A 61 -14.38 -12.96 -12.28
C LYS A 61 -13.55 -14.02 -13.01
N LEU A 62 -12.37 -14.34 -12.49
CA LEU A 62 -11.50 -15.39 -13.05
C LEU A 62 -12.13 -16.77 -12.97
N SER A 63 -12.86 -17.07 -11.88
CA SER A 63 -13.54 -18.36 -11.69
C SER A 63 -14.52 -18.68 -12.81
N LYS A 64 -15.30 -17.67 -13.24
CA LYS A 64 -16.23 -17.77 -14.38
C LYS A 64 -15.52 -17.91 -15.72
N LYS A 65 -14.35 -17.27 -15.86
CA LYS A 65 -13.58 -17.26 -17.13
C LYS A 65 -12.79 -18.56 -17.33
N MET A 66 -12.27 -19.14 -16.26
CA MET A 66 -11.37 -20.30 -16.28
C MET A 66 -12.03 -21.59 -15.76
N ASP A 67 -13.33 -21.54 -15.47
CA ASP A 67 -14.17 -22.67 -15.04
C ASP A 67 -13.62 -23.40 -13.79
N PHE A 68 -13.38 -22.63 -12.73
CA PHE A 68 -13.06 -23.18 -11.40
C PHE A 68 -14.04 -22.69 -10.35
N GLU A 69 -14.10 -23.41 -9.23
CA GLU A 69 -15.05 -23.13 -8.15
C GLU A 69 -14.46 -22.17 -7.11
N VAL A 70 -15.26 -21.19 -6.67
CA VAL A 70 -14.96 -20.32 -5.51
C VAL A 70 -16.01 -20.58 -4.43
N ILE A 71 -15.56 -20.97 -3.24
CA ILE A 71 -16.42 -21.26 -2.09
C ILE A 71 -16.15 -20.24 -1.00
N PHE A 72 -17.21 -19.60 -0.50
CA PHE A 72 -17.15 -18.82 0.73
C PHE A 72 -17.52 -19.75 1.89
N ALA A 73 -16.64 -19.87 2.89
CA ALA A 73 -16.76 -20.90 3.93
C ALA A 73 -16.48 -20.40 5.34
N GLY A 74 -17.06 -21.11 6.31
CA GLY A 74 -16.87 -20.88 7.75
C GLY A 74 -17.77 -19.81 8.35
N ASP A 75 -17.62 -19.61 9.66
CA ASP A 75 -18.40 -18.63 10.40
C ASP A 75 -17.93 -17.20 10.11
N ARG A 76 -18.90 -16.28 10.06
CA ARG A 76 -18.64 -14.86 9.91
C ARG A 76 -18.50 -14.20 11.29
N PRO A 77 -17.31 -13.71 11.67
CA PRO A 77 -17.10 -13.08 12.97
C PRO A 77 -17.81 -11.72 13.05
N SER A 78 -18.25 -11.36 14.25
CA SER A 78 -18.83 -10.04 14.52
C SER A 78 -17.74 -8.94 14.52
N LEU A 79 -18.15 -7.69 14.34
CA LEU A 79 -17.24 -6.53 14.41
C LEU A 79 -16.49 -6.44 15.75
N GLU A 80 -17.14 -6.87 16.85
CA GLU A 80 -16.52 -6.89 18.17
C GLU A 80 -15.44 -7.99 18.25
N GLN A 81 -15.74 -9.19 17.73
CA GLN A 81 -14.76 -10.27 17.63
C GLN A 81 -13.56 -9.86 16.79
N ILE A 82 -13.77 -9.21 15.64
CA ILE A 82 -12.67 -8.73 14.78
C ILE A 82 -11.77 -7.74 15.54
N ARG A 83 -12.36 -6.80 16.29
CA ARG A 83 -11.60 -5.81 17.06
C ARG A 83 -10.78 -6.44 18.19
N LEU A 84 -11.33 -7.46 18.85
CA LEU A 84 -10.67 -8.18 19.94
C LEU A 84 -9.68 -9.24 19.43
N ALA A 85 -9.86 -9.74 18.21
CA ALA A 85 -9.09 -10.83 17.60
C ALA A 85 -7.72 -10.43 17.05
N ARG A 86 -7.20 -9.23 17.36
CA ARG A 86 -5.88 -8.73 16.91
C ARG A 86 -4.70 -9.63 17.30
N GLY A 87 -4.91 -10.70 18.07
CA GLY A 87 -3.92 -11.69 18.49
C GLY A 87 -3.92 -13.02 17.72
N GLY A 88 -4.58 -13.13 16.56
CA GLY A 88 -4.50 -14.32 15.70
C GLY A 88 -5.68 -15.30 15.79
N GLU A 89 -6.82 -14.87 16.34
CA GLU A 89 -8.05 -15.69 16.34
C GLU A 89 -8.67 -15.81 14.95
N ILE A 90 -8.60 -14.75 14.13
CA ILE A 90 -9.01 -14.80 12.72
C ILE A 90 -8.16 -15.84 11.98
N ASP A 91 -6.84 -15.80 12.16
CA ASP A 91 -5.91 -16.79 11.60
C ASP A 91 -6.24 -18.22 12.02
N ASN A 92 -6.76 -18.40 13.24
CA ASN A 92 -7.21 -19.69 13.74
C ASN A 92 -8.47 -20.18 13.03
N MET A 93 -9.45 -19.30 12.79
CA MET A 93 -10.64 -19.63 11.99
C MET A 93 -10.26 -20.05 10.57
N ILE A 94 -9.33 -19.35 9.94
CA ILE A 94 -8.80 -19.67 8.60
C ILE A 94 -8.15 -21.07 8.59
N ARG A 95 -7.30 -21.36 9.58
CA ARG A 95 -6.64 -22.67 9.72
C ARG A 95 -7.65 -23.81 9.93
N LYS A 96 -8.72 -23.59 10.70
CA LYS A 96 -9.79 -24.58 10.90
C LYS A 96 -10.50 -24.94 9.60
N ILE A 97 -10.76 -23.94 8.74
CA ILE A 97 -11.36 -24.18 7.42
C ILE A 97 -10.39 -24.99 6.53
N ALA A 98 -9.08 -24.68 6.58
CA ALA A 98 -8.08 -25.45 5.85
C ALA A 98 -8.05 -26.93 6.29
N GLU A 99 -8.21 -27.19 7.59
CA GLU A 99 -8.32 -28.54 8.15
C GLU A 99 -9.61 -29.24 7.71
N GLU A 100 -10.77 -28.59 7.87
CA GLU A 100 -12.09 -29.14 7.55
C GLU A 100 -12.22 -29.55 6.07
N PHE A 101 -11.64 -28.76 5.16
CA PHE A 101 -11.71 -29.01 3.73
C PHE A 101 -10.56 -29.88 3.19
N ASP A 102 -9.62 -30.31 4.03
CA ASP A 102 -8.31 -30.89 3.64
C ASP A 102 -7.62 -30.04 2.54
N ALA A 103 -7.63 -28.73 2.75
CA ALA A 103 -7.16 -27.73 1.79
C ALA A 103 -5.75 -27.23 2.14
N ILE A 104 -5.07 -26.69 1.13
CA ILE A 104 -3.76 -26.08 1.27
C ILE A 104 -3.94 -24.62 1.66
N LEU A 105 -3.43 -24.21 2.83
CA LEU A 105 -3.44 -22.82 3.27
C LEU A 105 -2.39 -22.00 2.51
N ILE A 106 -2.84 -21.02 1.74
CA ILE A 106 -1.98 -20.04 1.07
C ILE A 106 -1.93 -18.76 1.93
N THR A 107 -0.74 -18.35 2.33
CA THR A 107 -0.53 -17.14 3.14
C THR A 107 0.76 -16.41 2.75
N SER A 108 0.77 -15.09 2.92
CA SER A 108 1.98 -14.26 2.85
C SER A 108 2.48 -13.85 4.24
N ASP A 109 1.80 -14.26 5.31
CA ASP A 109 2.26 -14.13 6.69
C ASP A 109 3.11 -15.34 7.09
N ARG A 110 4.35 -15.03 7.49
CA ARG A 110 5.31 -16.03 7.96
C ARG A 110 4.86 -16.67 9.27
N VAL A 111 4.22 -15.94 10.17
CA VAL A 111 3.74 -16.46 11.46
C VAL A 111 2.62 -17.46 11.21
N GLN A 112 1.58 -17.07 10.45
CA GLN A 112 0.50 -17.95 10.02
C GLN A 112 1.01 -19.24 9.36
N HIS A 113 1.99 -19.14 8.43
CA HIS A 113 2.60 -20.31 7.78
C HIS A 113 3.29 -21.25 8.77
N LEU A 114 4.11 -20.72 9.68
CA LEU A 114 4.83 -21.52 10.67
C LEU A 114 3.88 -22.23 11.63
N VAL A 115 2.82 -21.54 12.08
CA VAL A 115 1.81 -22.13 12.96
C VAL A 115 1.03 -23.23 12.24
N ALA A 116 0.61 -23.02 10.98
CA ALA A 116 -0.09 -24.02 10.20
C ALA A 116 0.78 -25.27 9.98
N LYS A 117 2.06 -25.09 9.63
CA LYS A 117 3.01 -26.19 9.48
C LYS A 117 3.23 -26.96 10.78
N ALA A 118 3.34 -26.26 11.92
CA ALA A 118 3.48 -26.89 13.23
C ALA A 118 2.24 -27.70 13.64
N LYS A 119 1.05 -27.29 13.18
CA LYS A 119 -0.22 -28.04 13.36
C LYS A 119 -0.41 -29.19 12.37
N GLY A 120 0.54 -29.42 11.45
CA GLY A 120 0.45 -30.49 10.44
C GLY A 120 -0.44 -30.16 9.24
N LEU A 121 -0.85 -28.89 9.07
CA LEU A 121 -1.64 -28.47 7.92
C LEU A 121 -0.77 -28.33 6.67
N LYS A 122 -1.33 -28.64 5.50
CA LYS A 122 -0.71 -28.32 4.21
C LYS A 122 -0.73 -26.80 4.04
N THR A 123 0.43 -26.20 3.80
CA THR A 123 0.53 -24.74 3.64
C THR A 123 1.59 -24.36 2.61
N VAL A 124 1.30 -23.30 1.86
CA VAL A 124 2.22 -22.66 0.92
C VAL A 124 2.44 -21.23 1.40
N TYR A 125 3.70 -20.91 1.67
CA TYR A 125 4.13 -19.55 1.96
C TYR A 125 4.46 -18.84 0.65
N ILE A 126 3.68 -17.82 0.34
CA ILE A 126 3.98 -16.92 -0.77
C ILE A 126 4.89 -15.84 -0.22
N LYS A 127 6.15 -15.85 -0.68
CA LYS A 127 7.06 -14.76 -0.34
C LYS A 127 6.46 -13.45 -0.88
N PRO A 128 6.37 -12.40 -0.05
CA PRO A 128 6.03 -11.07 -0.55
C PRO A 128 6.97 -10.70 -1.69
N ILE A 129 6.44 -10.09 -2.75
CA ILE A 129 7.30 -9.43 -3.73
C ILE A 129 8.00 -8.31 -2.98
N ILE A 130 9.33 -8.32 -3.00
CA ILE A 130 10.11 -7.22 -2.45
C ILE A 130 9.94 -6.05 -3.41
N ILE A 131 9.20 -5.03 -3.00
CA ILE A 131 9.08 -3.79 -3.74
C ILE A 131 10.00 -2.79 -3.06
N LYS A 132 11.17 -2.55 -3.65
CA LYS A 132 12.08 -1.54 -3.09
C LYS A 132 11.52 -0.15 -3.36
N PRO A 133 11.63 0.80 -2.41
CA PRO A 133 11.22 2.18 -2.61
C PRO A 133 11.71 2.80 -3.92
N GLU A 134 12.96 2.57 -4.29
CA GLU A 134 13.59 3.07 -5.53
C GLU A 134 13.04 2.45 -6.82
N GLU A 135 12.42 1.27 -6.75
CA GLU A 135 11.87 0.52 -7.88
C GLU A 135 10.37 0.80 -8.10
N THR A 136 9.73 1.56 -7.22
CA THR A 136 8.29 1.90 -7.33
C THR A 136 8.00 2.78 -8.55
N LYS A 137 6.84 2.60 -9.19
CA LYS A 137 6.40 3.42 -10.34
C LYS A 137 6.38 4.92 -10.02
N ILE A 138 6.10 5.32 -8.79
CA ILE A 138 6.11 6.74 -8.41
C ILE A 138 7.48 7.38 -8.67
N MET A 139 8.57 6.64 -8.51
CA MET A 139 9.94 7.14 -8.74
C MET A 139 10.20 7.46 -10.21
N THR A 140 9.50 6.83 -11.14
CA THR A 140 9.66 7.10 -12.59
C THR A 140 9.25 8.53 -12.98
N PHE A 141 8.43 9.19 -12.16
CA PHE A 141 8.04 10.59 -12.36
C PHE A 141 9.05 11.60 -11.78
N PHE A 142 10.01 11.13 -10.97
CA PHE A 142 11.02 11.96 -10.34
C PHE A 142 12.32 12.00 -11.16
N THR A 143 12.81 13.22 -11.40
CA THR A 143 14.17 13.52 -11.85
C THR A 143 14.92 14.23 -10.72
N PRO A 144 16.26 14.44 -10.80
CA PRO A 144 17.00 15.16 -9.76
C PRO A 144 16.44 16.55 -9.44
N ASP A 145 15.84 17.23 -10.42
CA ASP A 145 15.23 18.56 -10.30
C ASP A 145 13.71 18.55 -10.01
N THR A 146 13.08 17.38 -9.86
CA THR A 146 11.67 17.28 -9.46
C THR A 146 11.52 17.52 -7.95
N ALA A 147 10.78 18.56 -7.58
CA ALA A 147 10.43 18.85 -6.20
C ALA A 147 9.16 18.11 -5.74
N SER A 148 8.17 17.97 -6.62
CA SER A 148 6.95 17.22 -6.34
C SER A 148 6.29 16.69 -7.60
N VAL A 149 5.53 15.61 -7.46
CA VAL A 149 4.71 14.96 -8.48
C VAL A 149 3.25 14.98 -8.03
N HIS A 150 2.35 15.28 -8.97
CA HIS A 150 0.91 15.43 -8.76
C HIS A 150 0.18 14.57 -9.78
N LEU A 151 -0.44 13.49 -9.31
CA LEU A 151 -1.18 12.52 -10.13
C LEU A 151 -2.64 12.56 -9.71
N ARG A 152 -3.57 12.68 -10.66
CA ARG A 152 -5.01 12.73 -10.37
C ARG A 152 -5.80 12.04 -11.47
N GLU A 153 -6.82 11.28 -11.09
CA GLU A 153 -7.65 10.51 -12.00
C GLU A 153 -8.31 11.42 -13.06
N GLY A 154 -8.21 11.03 -14.33
CA GLY A 154 -8.72 11.81 -15.46
C GLY A 154 -7.87 13.04 -15.81
N VAL A 155 -6.73 13.25 -15.15
CA VAL A 155 -5.83 14.37 -15.38
C VAL A 155 -4.46 13.86 -15.82
N PRO A 156 -3.79 14.50 -16.79
CA PRO A 156 -2.40 14.18 -17.12
C PRO A 156 -1.49 14.37 -15.89
N PRO A 157 -0.42 13.57 -15.73
CA PRO A 157 0.49 13.71 -14.60
C PRO A 157 1.35 14.97 -14.73
N TYR A 158 1.54 15.66 -13.60
CA TYR A 158 2.34 16.88 -13.51
C TYR A 158 3.46 16.76 -12.48
N ALA A 159 4.55 17.50 -12.70
CA ALA A 159 5.61 17.69 -11.71
C ALA A 159 5.92 19.18 -11.53
N LYS A 160 6.30 19.58 -10.32
CA LYS A 160 6.98 20.86 -10.09
C LYS A 160 8.48 20.63 -10.20
N ARG A 161 9.11 21.22 -11.21
CA ARG A 161 10.55 21.09 -11.50
C ARG A 161 11.27 22.43 -11.46
N GLY A 162 12.55 22.41 -11.09
CA GLY A 162 13.40 23.59 -11.08
C GLY A 162 14.07 23.84 -9.74
N ARG A 163 14.70 25.01 -9.61
CA ARG A 163 15.35 25.43 -8.35
C ARG A 163 14.32 25.97 -7.37
N ILE A 164 14.65 25.91 -6.09
CA ILE A 164 13.85 26.55 -5.03
C ILE A 164 13.76 28.04 -5.35
N GLY A 165 12.53 28.56 -5.45
CA GLY A 165 12.23 29.94 -5.88
C GLY A 165 11.85 30.10 -7.36
N ASP A 166 12.15 29.13 -8.23
CA ASP A 166 11.74 29.12 -9.65
C ASP A 166 11.23 27.72 -10.06
N LEU A 167 10.25 27.22 -9.30
CA LEU A 167 9.59 25.95 -9.60
C LEU A 167 8.52 26.16 -10.67
N LYS A 168 8.63 25.42 -11.78
CA LYS A 168 7.67 25.42 -12.87
C LYS A 168 6.86 24.14 -12.87
N LEU A 169 5.56 24.27 -13.12
CA LEU A 169 4.68 23.12 -13.32
C LEU A 169 4.89 22.59 -14.74
N VAL A 170 5.31 21.33 -14.84
CA VAL A 170 5.63 20.65 -16.10
C VAL A 170 4.70 19.45 -16.25
N ARG A 171 4.07 19.31 -17.42
CA ARG A 171 3.29 18.12 -17.78
C ARG A 171 4.25 16.99 -18.18
N LEU A 172 4.09 15.82 -17.58
CA LEU A 172 5.00 14.68 -17.80
C LEU A 172 4.63 13.85 -19.03
N ARG A 173 3.33 13.70 -19.30
CA ARG A 173 2.81 13.07 -20.53
C ARG A 173 1.43 13.62 -20.92
N SER A 174 0.96 13.32 -22.12
CA SER A 174 -0.37 13.73 -22.60
C SER A 174 -1.51 12.93 -21.99
N GLU A 175 -1.29 11.63 -21.80
CA GLU A 175 -2.31 10.66 -21.43
C GLU A 175 -2.74 10.89 -19.98
N PRO A 176 -4.05 11.06 -19.70
CA PRO A 176 -4.57 11.16 -18.34
C PRO A 176 -4.27 9.91 -17.51
N MET A 177 -4.14 10.08 -16.20
CA MET A 177 -4.06 8.96 -15.25
C MET A 177 -5.41 8.25 -15.14
N THR A 178 -5.42 6.92 -15.21
CA THR A 178 -6.63 6.14 -14.92
C THR A 178 -6.72 5.81 -13.43
N TYR A 179 -7.91 5.39 -12.96
CA TYR A 179 -8.07 4.93 -11.58
C TYR A 179 -7.20 3.70 -11.31
N GLU A 180 -7.16 2.76 -12.26
CA GLU A 180 -6.38 1.52 -12.16
C GLU A 180 -4.88 1.81 -12.03
N GLU A 181 -4.35 2.73 -12.85
CA GLU A 181 -2.94 3.13 -12.80
C GLU A 181 -2.58 3.79 -11.46
N LEU A 182 -3.45 4.68 -10.96
CA LEU A 182 -3.25 5.30 -9.65
C LEU A 182 -3.33 4.27 -8.51
N ASN A 183 -4.26 3.33 -8.60
CA ASN A 183 -4.41 2.26 -7.62
C ASN A 183 -3.19 1.34 -7.60
N GLU A 184 -2.62 1.00 -8.76
CA GLU A 184 -1.36 0.26 -8.85
C GLU A 184 -0.20 1.04 -8.20
N ILE A 185 -0.06 2.34 -8.51
CA ILE A 185 0.99 3.18 -7.93
C ILE A 185 0.83 3.26 -6.40
N ALA A 186 -0.39 3.47 -5.90
CA ALA A 186 -0.69 3.51 -4.47
C ALA A 186 -0.37 2.18 -3.78
N HIS A 187 -0.69 1.06 -4.42
CA HIS A 187 -0.37 -0.27 -3.90
C HIS A 187 1.15 -0.47 -3.78
N GLU A 188 1.91 -0.16 -4.83
CA GLU A 188 3.38 -0.25 -4.79
C GLU A 188 3.99 0.62 -3.69
N ILE A 189 3.48 1.84 -3.50
CA ILE A 189 3.94 2.74 -2.43
C ILE A 189 3.69 2.13 -1.04
N LEU A 190 2.48 1.60 -0.80
CA LEU A 190 2.11 1.05 0.50
C LEU A 190 2.89 -0.22 0.81
N GLU A 191 3.09 -1.10 -0.17
CA GLU A 191 3.87 -2.32 0.00
C GLU A 191 5.34 -2.00 0.23
N ALA A 192 5.94 -1.10 -0.54
CA ALA A 192 7.31 -0.65 -0.32
C ALA A 192 7.49 -0.06 1.07
N ALA A 193 6.55 0.77 1.54
CA ALA A 193 6.60 1.39 2.85
C ALA A 193 6.43 0.41 4.02
N ARG A 194 5.75 -0.73 3.81
CA ARG A 194 5.62 -1.80 4.83
C ARG A 194 6.86 -2.66 4.94
N GLN A 195 7.65 -2.75 3.87
CA GLN A 195 8.81 -3.64 3.76
C GLN A 195 10.14 -2.93 4.08
N ASP A 196 10.22 -1.62 3.88
CA ASP A 196 11.43 -0.81 4.07
C ASP A 196 11.51 -0.22 5.48
N GLU A 197 12.64 -0.41 6.16
CA GLU A 197 12.86 0.03 7.55
C GLU A 197 12.95 1.57 7.69
N GLU A 198 13.30 2.28 6.60
CA GLU A 198 13.39 3.75 6.57
C GLU A 198 12.09 4.42 6.10
N SER A 199 11.03 3.63 5.92
CA SER A 199 9.73 4.08 5.45
C SER A 199 8.65 3.78 6.48
N SER A 200 7.56 4.57 6.46
CA SER A 200 6.44 4.37 7.37
C SER A 200 5.14 4.95 6.82
N ILE A 201 4.02 4.39 7.26
CA ILE A 201 2.69 4.95 7.01
C ILE A 201 2.34 5.85 8.20
N GLU A 202 2.41 7.17 8.02
CA GLU A 202 2.20 8.16 9.09
C GLU A 202 0.72 8.31 9.46
N ILE A 203 -0.15 8.31 8.45
CA ILE A 203 -1.59 8.54 8.60
C ILE A 203 -2.32 7.54 7.73
N GLU A 204 -3.30 6.85 8.30
CA GLU A 204 -4.26 6.04 7.55
C GLU A 204 -5.66 6.36 8.07
N ARG A 205 -6.44 7.10 7.28
CA ARG A 205 -7.81 7.51 7.54
C ARG A 205 -8.67 7.21 6.33
N ARG A 206 -9.99 7.28 6.51
CA ARG A 206 -10.95 7.01 5.44
C ARG A 206 -10.78 7.92 4.23
N GLY A 207 -10.26 7.31 3.16
CA GLY A 207 -9.94 7.96 1.88
C GLY A 207 -8.67 8.81 1.90
N ALA A 208 -7.85 8.78 2.96
CA ALA A 208 -6.65 9.60 3.07
C ALA A 208 -5.52 8.85 3.78
N THR A 209 -4.42 8.65 3.06
CA THR A 209 -3.21 7.98 3.56
C THR A 209 -1.99 8.87 3.34
N VAL A 210 -1.12 8.99 4.34
CA VAL A 210 0.17 9.68 4.24
C VAL A 210 1.28 8.68 4.52
N VAL A 211 2.20 8.58 3.58
CA VAL A 211 3.32 7.64 3.59
C VAL A 211 4.62 8.44 3.53
N GLN A 212 5.52 8.19 4.48
CA GLN A 212 6.91 8.58 4.40
C GLN A 212 7.66 7.43 3.72
N LEU A 213 7.96 7.56 2.43
CA LEU A 213 8.71 6.57 1.66
C LEU A 213 10.15 7.07 1.49
N ARG A 214 11.02 6.68 2.43
CA ARG A 214 12.37 7.24 2.62
C ARG A 214 12.39 8.77 2.61
N GLU A 215 12.86 9.38 1.54
CA GLU A 215 13.00 10.82 1.34
C GLU A 215 11.79 11.46 0.64
N LEU A 216 10.75 10.70 0.32
CA LEU A 216 9.50 11.20 -0.23
C LEU A 216 8.40 11.18 0.83
N ARG A 217 7.65 12.28 0.92
CA ARG A 217 6.39 12.30 1.64
C ARG A 217 5.26 12.28 0.63
N ILE A 218 4.44 11.23 0.71
CA ILE A 218 3.42 10.91 -0.28
C ILE A 218 2.06 10.94 0.39
N ALA A 219 1.16 11.77 -0.14
CA ALA A 219 -0.25 11.79 0.22
C ALA A 219 -1.06 11.07 -0.86
N ILE A 220 -1.84 10.08 -0.46
CA ILE A 220 -2.77 9.33 -1.30
C ILE A 220 -4.17 9.67 -0.80
N ALA A 221 -4.99 10.25 -1.67
CA ALA A 221 -6.36 10.63 -1.36
C ALA A 221 -7.32 9.98 -2.36
N GLU A 222 -8.46 9.50 -1.86
CA GLU A 222 -9.54 8.93 -2.64
C GLU A 222 -10.89 9.17 -1.95
N ARG A 223 -11.98 8.69 -2.55
CA ARG A 223 -13.31 8.79 -1.95
C ARG A 223 -13.34 8.08 -0.59
N PRO A 224 -13.97 8.66 0.44
CA PRO A 224 -14.80 9.87 0.44
C PRO A 224 -14.05 11.19 0.72
N PHE A 225 -12.74 11.16 0.93
CA PHE A 225 -11.96 12.35 1.29
C PHE A 225 -11.75 13.29 0.09
N ALA A 226 -11.51 12.72 -1.09
CA ALA A 226 -11.42 13.43 -2.37
C ALA A 226 -12.53 12.97 -3.35
N ASP A 227 -12.87 13.80 -4.33
CA ASP A 227 -13.87 13.49 -5.36
C ASP A 227 -13.40 12.40 -6.34
N ARG A 228 -12.09 12.30 -6.50
CA ARG A 228 -11.37 11.36 -7.36
C ARG A 228 -10.08 10.91 -6.68
N MET A 229 -9.50 9.82 -7.15
CA MET A 229 -8.20 9.36 -6.64
C MET A 229 -7.09 10.34 -7.06
N GLU A 230 -6.23 10.69 -6.11
CA GLU A 230 -5.06 11.53 -6.35
C GLU A 230 -3.87 11.10 -5.46
N ILE A 231 -2.67 11.23 -6.02
CA ILE A 231 -1.40 10.92 -5.35
C ILE A 231 -0.50 12.13 -5.51
N THR A 232 -0.09 12.71 -4.38
CA THR A 232 0.85 13.83 -4.34
C THR A 232 2.10 13.38 -3.62
N ALA A 233 3.23 13.30 -4.32
CA ALA A 233 4.53 12.95 -3.77
C ALA A 233 5.43 14.17 -3.74
N VAL A 234 6.03 14.48 -2.60
CA VAL A 234 6.88 15.66 -2.40
C VAL A 234 8.21 15.21 -1.82
N ARG A 235 9.32 15.73 -2.32
CA ARG A 235 10.59 15.69 -1.58
C ARG A 235 10.48 16.72 -0.46
N PRO A 236 10.36 16.32 0.82
CA PRO A 236 10.42 17.26 1.93
C PRO A 236 11.70 18.04 1.77
N ILE A 237 11.55 19.36 1.78
CA ILE A 237 12.52 20.39 1.38
C ILE A 237 13.94 19.82 1.47
N ALA A 238 14.55 19.61 0.29
CA ALA A 238 15.94 19.23 0.15
C ALA A 238 16.75 19.97 1.21
N LYS A 239 17.71 19.31 1.88
CA LYS A 239 18.63 19.95 2.82
C LYS A 239 19.32 21.10 2.12
N VAL A 240 18.70 22.26 2.18
CA VAL A 240 19.13 23.46 1.51
C VAL A 240 20.31 23.96 2.29
N THR A 241 21.41 24.16 1.57
CA THR A 241 22.54 24.84 2.20
C THR A 241 22.13 26.28 2.45
N ILE A 242 22.65 26.88 3.51
CA ILE A 242 22.38 28.30 3.82
C ILE A 242 22.73 29.24 2.64
N ASP A 243 23.59 28.77 1.74
CA ASP A 243 24.00 29.45 0.52
C ASP A 243 22.85 29.63 -0.49
N GLU A 244 21.89 28.70 -0.53
CA GLU A 244 20.78 28.71 -1.49
C GLU A 244 19.64 29.67 -1.09
N TYR A 245 19.64 30.15 0.16
CA TYR A 245 18.64 31.11 0.66
C TYR A 245 18.95 32.57 0.30
N GLY A 246 20.01 32.86 -0.46
CA GLY A 246 20.40 34.23 -0.80
C GLY A 246 20.81 35.07 0.41
N VAL A 247 21.20 34.42 1.51
CA VAL A 247 21.60 35.07 2.76
C VAL A 247 22.95 35.78 2.57
N GLY A 248 23.08 37.01 3.07
CA GLY A 248 24.34 37.74 3.01
C GLY A 248 25.48 37.06 3.77
N GLU A 249 26.71 37.18 3.25
CA GLU A 249 27.93 36.58 3.82
C GLU A 249 28.18 36.89 5.31
N GLU A 250 27.73 38.06 5.77
CA GLU A 250 27.85 38.44 7.18
C GLU A 250 26.95 37.59 8.09
N LEU A 251 25.71 37.31 7.66
CA LEU A 251 24.77 36.49 8.43
C LEU A 251 25.20 35.02 8.44
N LYS A 252 25.71 34.51 7.31
CA LYS A 252 26.32 33.16 7.25
C LYS A 252 27.47 33.01 8.24
N LYS A 253 28.41 33.96 8.25
CA LYS A 253 29.54 33.96 9.22
C LYS A 253 29.05 34.03 10.66
N ARG A 254 27.98 34.78 10.94
CA ARG A 254 27.39 34.88 12.29
C ARG A 254 26.77 33.56 12.75
N ILE A 255 26.12 32.82 11.86
CA ILE A 255 25.49 31.52 12.16
C ILE A 255 26.54 30.43 12.36
N VAL A 256 27.61 30.41 11.55
CA VAL A 256 28.63 29.34 11.57
C VAL A 256 29.69 29.52 12.67
N LYS A 257 30.12 30.75 12.97
CA LYS A 257 31.32 30.99 13.81
C LYS A 257 31.12 30.92 15.32
N LYS A 258 29.89 30.94 15.85
CA LYS A 258 29.63 30.93 17.30
C LYS A 258 28.43 30.07 17.64
N GLN A 259 28.55 29.21 18.66
CA GLN A 259 27.38 28.55 19.27
C GLN A 259 26.49 29.61 19.91
N ARG A 260 25.31 29.84 19.32
CA ARG A 260 24.27 30.75 19.79
C ARG A 260 22.92 30.05 19.63
N GLY A 261 21.97 30.34 20.51
CA GLY A 261 20.57 29.99 20.27
C GLY A 261 20.05 30.79 19.08
N ILE A 262 19.45 30.10 18.10
CA ILE A 262 18.83 30.71 16.92
C ILE A 262 17.32 30.51 17.02
N LEU A 263 16.57 31.61 16.87
CA LEU A 263 15.12 31.57 16.73
C LEU A 263 14.78 31.98 15.29
N ILE A 264 14.05 31.12 14.59
CA ILE A 264 13.51 31.40 13.25
C ILE A 264 12.02 31.69 13.42
N ALA A 265 11.57 32.86 12.96
CA ALA A 265 10.18 33.30 13.09
C ALA A 265 9.62 33.72 11.72
N GLY A 266 8.33 33.46 11.51
CA GLY A 266 7.58 33.82 10.31
C GLY A 266 6.12 33.40 10.46
N PRO A 267 5.19 33.96 9.66
CA PRO A 267 3.82 33.47 9.59
C PRO A 267 3.77 32.01 9.13
N PRO A 268 2.72 31.24 9.51
CA PRO A 268 2.50 29.88 9.01
C PRO A 268 2.33 29.82 7.49
#